data_AF-A0A2V9U153-F1
#
_entry.id   AF-A0A2V9U153-F1
#
_cell.length_a   1.000
_cell.length_b   1.000
_cell.length_c   1.000
_cell.angle_alpha   90.00
_cell.angle_beta   90.00
_cell.angle_gamma   90.00
#
_symmetry.space_group_name_H-M   'P 1'
#
loop_
_entity.id
_entity.type
_entity.pdbx_description
1 polymer ?
#
loop_
_entity_poly.entity_id
_entity_poly.type
_entity_poly.pdbx_seq_one_letter_code
_entity_poly.pdbx_strand_id
1 'polypeptide(L)'
;MAAAEEPKPSDTVQALVQLLRTRSAEEIRERMYDNPPGSPWWSACKTELDVRNGEKMAAALVDTSRILDKLKSAAEHLDGLTDKLVQTTNDMAAIVKAVKESGRRMELTTYVIVAITIVQLFYIAFQFSAKH
;
A
#
# COMPACT_ATOMS: atom_id res chain seq x y z
N MET A 1 45.45 -21.50 -53.68
CA MET A 1 44.25 -20.65 -53.70
C MET A 1 43.34 -21.12 -52.58
N ALA A 2 43.36 -20.44 -51.43
CA ALA A 2 42.43 -20.74 -50.35
C ALA A 2 41.05 -20.19 -50.76
N ALA A 3 40.05 -21.06 -50.86
CA ALA A 3 38.67 -20.66 -51.02
C ALA A 3 38.27 -19.91 -49.75
N ALA A 4 38.00 -18.61 -49.87
CA ALA A 4 37.39 -17.85 -48.80
C ALA A 4 35.99 -18.43 -48.58
N GLU A 5 35.80 -19.07 -47.43
CA GLU A 5 34.50 -19.57 -46.98
C GLU A 5 33.57 -18.35 -46.86
N GLU A 6 32.53 -18.27 -47.70
CA GLU A 6 31.56 -17.18 -47.61
C GLU A 6 30.90 -17.21 -46.22
N PRO A 7 30.89 -16.09 -45.49
CA PRO A 7 30.35 -16.07 -44.14
C PRO A 7 28.87 -16.40 -44.20
N LYS A 8 28.42 -17.31 -43.33
CA LYS A 8 27.01 -17.64 -43.22
C LYS A 8 26.23 -16.37 -42.90
N PRO A 9 25.04 -16.17 -43.49
CA PRO A 9 24.24 -14.97 -43.28
C PRO A 9 23.89 -14.73 -41.80
N SER A 10 23.81 -15.79 -40.99
CA SER A 10 23.66 -15.72 -39.53
C SER A 10 24.80 -14.98 -38.84
N ASP A 11 26.03 -15.24 -39.28
CA ASP A 11 27.24 -14.75 -38.62
C ASP A 11 27.44 -13.27 -38.95
N THR A 12 27.06 -12.87 -40.17
CA THR A 12 26.99 -11.46 -40.57
C THR A 12 25.97 -10.70 -39.73
N VAL A 13 24.75 -11.22 -39.56
CA VAL A 13 23.73 -10.57 -38.72
C VAL A 13 24.21 -10.43 -37.27
N GLN A 14 24.84 -11.47 -36.71
CA GLN A 14 25.34 -11.43 -35.34
C GLN A 14 26.46 -10.40 -35.14
N ALA A 15 27.39 -10.27 -36.09
CA ALA A 15 28.42 -9.24 -36.07
C ALA A 15 27.83 -7.81 -36.15
N LEU A 16 26.79 -7.64 -36.97
CA LEU A 16 26.07 -6.37 -37.08
C LEU A 16 25.32 -6.01 -35.79
N VAL A 17 24.69 -6.98 -35.13
CA VAL A 17 24.06 -6.76 -33.82
C VAL A 17 25.09 -6.30 -32.80
N GLN A 18 26.29 -6.89 -32.76
CA GLN A 18 27.36 -6.44 -31.85
C GLN A 18 27.77 -4.98 -32.10
N LEU A 19 27.78 -4.54 -33.36
CA LEU A 19 28.08 -3.15 -33.70
C LEU A 19 26.96 -2.18 -33.28
N LEU A 20 25.71 -2.63 -33.32
CA LEU A 20 24.55 -1.82 -32.95
C LEU A 20 24.36 -1.68 -31.42
N ARG A 21 24.93 -2.58 -30.61
CA ARG A 21 24.85 -2.52 -29.14
C ARG A 21 25.29 -1.19 -28.53
N THR A 22 26.27 -0.51 -29.13
CA THR A 22 26.78 0.79 -28.64
C THR A 22 25.99 2.00 -29.17
N ARG A 23 25.02 1.78 -30.07
CA ARG A 23 24.23 2.83 -30.72
C ARG A 23 22.92 3.11 -29.97
N SER A 24 22.38 4.31 -30.14
CA SER A 24 21.11 4.70 -29.50
C SER A 24 19.93 3.98 -30.17
N ALA A 25 18.84 3.74 -29.42
CA ALA A 25 17.66 3.06 -29.97
C ALA A 25 16.96 3.86 -31.07
N GLU A 26 17.09 5.20 -31.05
CA GLU A 26 16.56 6.10 -32.08
C GLU A 26 17.36 5.98 -33.38
N GLU A 27 18.69 6.03 -33.27
CA GLU A 27 19.62 5.86 -34.40
C GLU A 27 19.46 4.47 -35.05
N ILE A 28 19.18 3.43 -34.25
CA ILE A 28 18.90 2.08 -34.78
C ILE A 28 17.57 2.05 -35.54
N ARG A 29 16.52 2.74 -35.06
CA ARG A 29 15.23 2.81 -35.76
C ARG A 29 15.33 3.54 -37.09
N GLU A 30 16.03 4.68 -37.11
CA GLU A 30 16.28 5.43 -38.35
C GLU A 30 16.99 4.55 -39.37
N ARG A 31 18.08 3.89 -38.97
CA ARG A 31 18.79 2.95 -39.84
C ARG A 31 17.95 1.75 -40.27
N MET A 32 17.01 1.31 -39.45
CA MET A 32 16.09 0.24 -39.83
C MET A 32 15.14 0.69 -40.96
N TYR A 33 14.73 1.96 -40.99
CA TYR A 33 13.89 2.50 -42.06
C TYR A 33 14.66 2.80 -43.35
N ASP A 34 15.95 3.11 -43.25
CA ASP A 34 16.82 3.35 -44.40
C ASP A 34 17.19 2.06 -45.17
N ASN A 35 16.97 0.89 -44.58
CA ASN A 35 17.38 -0.40 -45.14
C ASN A 35 16.16 -1.26 -45.53
N PRO A 36 16.23 -2.01 -46.65
CA PRO A 36 15.10 -2.80 -47.11
C PRO A 36 14.77 -3.93 -46.11
N PRO A 37 13.48 -4.19 -45.88
CA PRO A 37 13.04 -5.26 -44.99
C PRO A 37 13.54 -6.62 -45.50
N GLY A 38 14.06 -7.44 -44.60
CA GLY A 38 14.67 -8.74 -44.94
C GLY A 38 16.17 -8.69 -45.27
N SER A 39 16.78 -7.49 -45.34
CA SER A 39 18.24 -7.39 -45.39
C SER A 39 18.90 -7.85 -44.07
N PRO A 40 20.17 -8.30 -44.10
CA PRO A 40 20.92 -8.62 -42.88
C PRO A 40 21.02 -7.44 -41.91
N TRP A 41 21.14 -6.22 -42.44
CA TRP A 41 21.19 -4.99 -41.63
C TRP A 41 19.85 -4.68 -40.95
N TRP A 42 18.75 -4.76 -41.70
CA TRP A 42 17.41 -4.61 -41.14
C TRP A 42 17.12 -5.65 -40.05
N SER A 43 17.51 -6.90 -40.29
CA SER A 43 17.35 -7.99 -39.33
C SER A 43 18.15 -7.75 -38.05
N ALA A 44 19.40 -7.29 -38.17
CA ALA A 44 20.22 -6.92 -37.01
C ALA A 44 19.64 -5.75 -36.21
N CYS A 45 19.16 -4.69 -36.89
CA CYS A 45 18.47 -3.57 -36.25
C CYS A 45 17.22 -4.02 -35.49
N LYS A 46 16.40 -4.87 -36.12
CA LYS A 46 15.19 -5.40 -35.50
C LYS A 46 15.51 -6.26 -34.28
N THR A 47 16.46 -7.18 -34.38
CA THR A 47 16.87 -8.05 -33.26
C THR A 47 17.36 -7.22 -32.07
N GLU A 48 18.18 -6.20 -32.28
CA GLU A 48 18.67 -5.34 -31.19
C GLU A 48 17.54 -4.52 -30.54
N LEU A 49 16.59 -4.01 -31.34
CA LEU A 49 15.41 -3.31 -30.81
C LEU A 49 14.49 -4.25 -30.01
N ASP A 50 14.29 -5.47 -30.49
CA ASP A 50 13.47 -6.48 -29.81
C ASP A 50 14.11 -6.90 -28.48
N VAL A 51 15.44 -7.09 -28.45
CA VAL A 51 16.20 -7.36 -27.22
C VAL A 51 16.02 -6.24 -26.20
N ARG A 52 16.22 -4.98 -26.60
CA ARG A 52 16.05 -3.82 -25.69
C ARG A 52 14.62 -3.64 -25.22
N ASN A 53 13.64 -3.91 -26.09
CA ASN A 53 12.23 -3.88 -25.69
C ASN A 53 11.93 -4.98 -24.67
N GLY A 54 12.49 -6.18 -24.86
CA GLY A 54 12.41 -7.29 -23.91
C GLY A 54 13.04 -6.93 -22.56
N GLU A 55 14.22 -6.32 -22.55
CA GLU A 55 14.90 -5.85 -21.33
C GLU A 55 14.08 -4.78 -20.60
N LYS A 56 13.54 -3.78 -21.32
CA LYS A 56 12.67 -2.76 -20.73
C LYS A 56 11.40 -3.36 -20.14
N MET A 57 10.78 -4.32 -20.83
CA MET A 57 9.59 -5.00 -20.35
C MET A 57 9.91 -5.84 -19.11
N ALA A 58 11.03 -6.55 -19.10
CA ALA A 58 11.49 -7.31 -17.95
C ALA A 58 11.75 -6.41 -16.73
N ALA A 59 12.41 -5.26 -16.93
CA ALA A 59 12.63 -4.28 -15.87
C ALA A 59 11.29 -3.73 -15.33
N ALA A 60 10.37 -3.36 -16.21
CA ALA A 60 9.04 -2.88 -15.82
C ALA A 60 8.23 -3.95 -15.06
N LEU A 61 8.35 -5.23 -15.41
CA LEU A 61 7.72 -6.34 -14.70
C LEU A 61 8.28 -6.50 -13.28
N VAL A 62 9.61 -6.39 -13.11
CA VAL A 62 10.25 -6.43 -11.78
C VAL A 62 9.85 -5.24 -10.92
N ASP A 63 9.77 -4.04 -11.51
CA ASP A 63 9.30 -2.87 -10.78
C ASP A 63 7.82 -3.02 -10.38
N THR A 64 6.99 -3.56 -11.26
CA THR A 64 5.57 -3.81 -11.00
C THR A 64 5.40 -4.85 -9.90
N SER A 65 6.16 -5.95 -9.92
CA SER A 65 6.10 -6.97 -8.86
C SER A 65 6.47 -6.38 -7.50
N ARG A 66 7.52 -5.56 -7.45
CA ARG A 66 7.93 -4.86 -6.22
C ARG A 66 6.84 -3.91 -5.70
N ILE A 67 6.14 -3.20 -6.59
CA ILE A 67 5.00 -2.34 -6.20
C ILE A 67 3.86 -3.19 -5.65
N LEU A 68 3.58 -4.33 -6.29
CA LEU A 68 2.51 -5.24 -5.90
C LEU A 68 2.77 -5.85 -4.51
N ASP A 69 4.03 -6.21 -4.20
CA ASP A 69 4.44 -6.67 -2.88
C ASP A 69 4.23 -5.59 -1.80
N LYS A 70 4.58 -4.34 -2.10
CA LYS A 70 4.34 -3.21 -1.19
C LYS A 70 2.85 -2.97 -0.97
N LEU A 71 2.05 -3.06 -2.03
CA LEU A 71 0.60 -2.89 -1.95
C LEU A 71 -0.04 -4.01 -1.13
N LYS A 72 0.43 -5.25 -1.29
CA LYS A 72 0.00 -6.38 -0.45
C LYS A 72 0.33 -6.14 1.02
N SER A 73 1.56 -5.72 1.33
CA SER A 73 1.95 -5.38 2.70
C SER A 73 1.12 -4.23 3.27
N ALA A 74 0.81 -3.21 2.48
CA ALA A 74 -0.06 -2.11 2.90
C ALA A 74 -1.50 -2.58 3.18
N ALA A 75 -2.03 -3.50 2.37
CA ALA A 75 -3.34 -4.09 2.58
C ALA A 75 -3.41 -4.91 3.88
N GLU A 76 -2.39 -5.73 4.17
CA GLU A 76 -2.27 -6.47 5.44
C GLU A 76 -2.21 -5.52 6.66
N HIS A 77 -1.50 -4.40 6.53
CA HIS A 77 -1.46 -3.37 7.57
C HIS A 77 -2.82 -2.69 7.80
N LEU A 78 -3.57 -2.39 6.72
CA LEU A 78 -4.91 -1.79 6.82
C LEU A 78 -5.91 -2.74 7.48
N ASP A 79 -5.80 -4.04 7.19
CA ASP A 79 -6.63 -5.07 7.83
C ASP A 79 -6.38 -5.09 9.35
N GLY A 80 -5.11 -5.14 9.76
CA GLY A 80 -4.75 -5.08 11.18
C GLY A 80 -5.13 -3.77 11.89
N LEU A 81 -5.14 -2.63 11.18
CA LEU A 81 -5.65 -1.38 11.74
C LEU A 81 -7.17 -1.39 11.89
N THR A 82 -7.87 -2.03 10.96
CA THR A 82 -9.33 -2.17 11.01
C THR A 82 -9.74 -3.03 12.20
N ASP A 83 -9.09 -4.16 12.42
CA ASP A 83 -9.32 -5.01 13.59
C ASP A 83 -9.09 -4.24 14.90
N LYS A 84 -7.99 -3.49 14.99
CA LYS A 84 -7.69 -2.65 16.17
C LYS A 84 -8.73 -1.56 16.38
N LEU A 85 -9.24 -0.95 15.31
CA LEU A 85 -10.28 0.08 15.39
C LEU A 85 -11.60 -0.52 15.90
N VAL A 86 -11.98 -1.69 15.40
CA VAL A 86 -13.17 -2.43 15.87
C VAL A 86 -13.01 -2.78 17.35
N GLN A 87 -11.85 -3.30 17.76
CA GLN A 87 -11.57 -3.62 19.15
C GLN A 87 -11.64 -2.38 20.06
N THR A 88 -10.96 -1.30 19.67
CA THR A 88 -10.95 -0.04 20.44
C THR A 88 -12.35 0.56 20.57
N THR A 89 -13.16 0.46 19.51
CA THR A 89 -14.55 0.93 19.51
C THR A 89 -15.42 0.10 20.46
N ASN A 90 -15.25 -1.21 20.47
CA ASN A 90 -15.94 -2.09 21.42
C ASN A 90 -15.53 -1.81 22.87
N ASP A 91 -14.24 -1.59 23.12
CA ASP A 91 -13.73 -1.21 24.43
C ASP A 91 -14.31 0.13 24.90
N MET A 92 -14.34 1.14 24.02
CA MET A 92 -14.98 2.42 24.30
C MET A 92 -16.48 2.25 24.60
N ALA A 93 -17.20 1.43 23.84
CA ALA A 93 -18.62 1.15 24.09
C ALA A 93 -18.83 0.50 25.46
N ALA A 94 -17.95 -0.42 25.86
CA ALA A 94 -17.97 -1.03 27.19
C ALA A 94 -17.72 -0.01 28.30
N ILE A 95 -16.74 0.88 28.12
CA ILE A 95 -16.44 1.97 29.07
C ILE A 95 -17.64 2.91 29.20
N VAL A 96 -18.23 3.35 28.09
CA VAL A 96 -19.42 4.23 28.11
C VAL A 96 -20.58 3.57 28.85
N LYS A 97 -20.80 2.26 28.64
CA LYS A 97 -21.83 1.51 29.36
C LYS A 97 -21.55 1.46 30.87
N ALA A 98 -20.31 1.19 31.26
CA ALA A 98 -19.89 1.16 32.66
C ALA A 98 -20.04 2.54 33.33
N VAL A 99 -19.67 3.62 32.63
CA VAL A 99 -19.85 5.00 33.10
C VAL A 99 -21.33 5.32 33.28
N LYS A 100 -22.20 4.92 32.35
CA LYS A 100 -23.65 5.11 32.47
C LYS A 100 -24.23 4.38 33.69
N GLU A 101 -23.80 3.14 33.92
CA GLU A 101 -24.22 2.36 35.09
C GLU A 101 -23.70 2.96 36.41
N SER A 102 -22.46 3.45 36.42
CA SER A 102 -21.87 4.16 37.55
C SER A 102 -22.62 5.46 37.86
N GLY A 103 -22.93 6.27 36.83
CA GLY A 103 -23.73 7.48 36.97
C GLY A 103 -25.11 7.21 37.59
N ARG A 104 -25.80 6.16 37.14
CA ARG A 104 -27.08 5.75 37.73
C ARG A 104 -26.95 5.37 39.21
N ARG A 105 -25.88 4.67 39.60
CA ARG A 105 -25.63 4.34 41.02
C ARG A 105 -25.32 5.59 41.84
N MET A 106 -24.58 6.54 41.27
CA MET A 106 -24.27 7.81 41.90
C MET A 106 -25.53 8.64 42.14
N GLU A 107 -26.41 8.77 41.14
CA GLU A 107 -27.71 9.45 41.27
C GLU A 107 -28.55 8.88 42.41
N LEU A 108 -28.67 7.55 42.49
CA LEU A 108 -29.40 6.89 43.57
C LEU A 108 -28.80 7.23 44.95
N THR A 109 -27.48 7.20 45.05
CA THR A 109 -26.76 7.52 46.30
C THR A 109 -27.00 8.98 46.70
N THR A 110 -26.96 9.91 45.75
CA THR A 110 -27.25 11.33 45.99
C THR A 110 -28.67 11.52 46.51
N TYR A 111 -29.68 10.87 45.92
CA TYR A 111 -31.06 10.97 46.41
C TYR A 111 -31.21 10.47 47.86
N VAL A 112 -30.55 9.37 48.21
CA VAL A 112 -30.57 8.85 49.58
C VAL A 112 -29.93 9.84 50.57
N ILE A 113 -28.77 10.42 50.21
CA ILE A 113 -28.10 11.42 51.05
C ILE A 113 -29.01 12.63 51.26
N VAL A 114 -29.62 13.17 50.19
CA VAL A 114 -30.53 14.32 50.27
C VAL A 114 -31.76 14.01 51.13
N ALA A 115 -32.33 12.81 51.03
CA ALA A 115 -33.45 12.42 51.86
C ALA A 115 -33.08 12.38 53.36
N ILE A 116 -31.90 11.81 53.69
CA ILE A 116 -31.40 11.75 55.07
C ILE A 116 -31.14 13.15 55.62
N THR A 117 -30.53 14.04 54.84
CA THR A 117 -30.24 15.41 55.29
C THR A 117 -31.52 16.21 55.55
N ILE A 118 -32.56 16.03 54.72
CA ILE A 118 -33.88 16.63 54.98
C ILE A 118 -34.44 16.15 56.32
N VAL A 119 -34.43 14.84 56.58
CA VAL A 119 -34.93 14.28 57.86
C VAL A 119 -34.12 14.80 59.05
N GLN A 120 -32.79 14.90 58.92
CA GLN A 120 -31.93 15.45 59.96
C GLN A 120 -32.25 16.93 60.24
N LEU A 121 -32.47 17.74 59.20
CA LEU A 121 -32.86 19.15 59.37
C LEU A 121 -34.20 19.29 60.11
N PHE A 122 -35.20 18.47 59.75
CA PHE A 122 -36.47 18.43 60.47
C PHE A 122 -36.28 18.03 61.94
N TYR A 123 -35.47 17.01 62.22
CA TYR A 123 -35.21 16.58 63.58
C TYR A 123 -34.55 17.68 64.43
N ILE A 124 -33.58 18.40 63.87
CA ILE A 124 -32.94 19.54 64.54
C ILE A 124 -33.95 20.66 64.81
N ALA A 125 -34.78 21.01 63.81
CA ALA A 125 -35.80 22.04 63.94
C ALA A 125 -36.84 21.69 65.02
N PHE A 126 -37.33 20.44 65.04
CA PHE A 126 -38.26 19.97 66.07
C PHE A 126 -37.64 19.95 67.46
N GLN A 127 -36.38 19.51 67.60
CA GLN A 127 -35.68 19.57 68.90
C GLN A 127 -35.54 21.00 69.42
N PHE A 128 -35.27 21.96 68.55
CA PHE A 128 -35.15 23.36 68.92
C PHE A 128 -36.51 23.96 69.32
N SER A 129 -37.56 23.64 68.55
CA SER A 129 -38.92 24.12 68.79
C SER A 129 -39.61 23.47 70.00
N ALA A 130 -39.22 22.25 70.39
CA ALA A 130 -39.75 21.56 71.57
C ALA A 130 -39.04 21.92 72.88
N LYS A 131 -37.89 22.60 72.80
CA LYS A 131 -37.13 23.11 73.96
C LYS A 131 -37.47 24.57 74.32
N HIS A 132 -38.21 25.26 73.47
CA HIS A 132 -38.78 26.59 73.72
C HIS A 132 -40.23 26.47 74.18
#